data_AF-A0A519NQS8-F1
#
_entry.id   AF-A0A519NQS8-F1
#
_cell.length_a   1.000
_cell.length_b   1.000
_cell.length_c   1.000
_cell.angle_alpha   90.00
_cell.angle_beta   90.00
_cell.angle_gamma   90.00
#
_symmetry.space_group_name_H-M   'P 1'
#
loop_
_entity.id
_entity.type
_entity.pdbx_description
1 polymer ?
#
loop_
_entity_poly.entity_id
_entity_poly.type
_entity_poly.pdbx_seq_one_letter_code
_entity_poly.pdbx_strand_id
1 'polypeptide(L)'
;MQRRQLLLGGAGLFVLAGCAGAGAMSGGAMSGDLSPQALAAEAAEARAVLPMQTPRAELLQPWTGPYDGTPPWDKVTPAKLREAMMEAIELARQDVAAVANNPAPPTFANTMAAQELWGQPLDRIVNIYSVMTGNIGGDEYDAVDTELSPILSGFFDEISFNDALFQRVKTVADNADAMGLNAQQKRLAERARDSFVRSGANLDAAGKAELGRINTALSNAFTRFGQKVVADENAWTVIPNEAGLAGLPDSNKAAAAAAARTRNVQGWAILNTRSAVDPFLTFADDRALRQQVWT
;
A
#
# COMPACT_ATOMS: atom_id res chain seq x y z
N MET A 1 -4.12 11.08 -9.08
CA MET A 1 -2.80 11.01 -9.75
C MET A 1 -1.85 10.32 -8.77
N GLN A 2 -1.14 9.21 -8.99
CA GLN A 2 -0.90 8.31 -10.11
C GLN A 2 -0.53 6.93 -9.50
N ARG A 3 -1.27 5.88 -9.90
CA ARG A 3 -0.87 4.46 -10.06
C ARG A 3 0.15 3.85 -9.07
N ARG A 4 -0.37 3.32 -7.96
CA ARG A 4 0.13 2.09 -7.32
C ARG A 4 -1.03 1.11 -7.19
N GLN A 5 -1.30 0.34 -8.24
CA GLN A 5 -2.01 -0.93 -8.13
C GLN A 5 -1.59 -1.86 -9.27
N LEU A 6 -1.31 -3.11 -8.89
CA LEU A 6 -1.41 -4.35 -9.65
C LEU A 6 -0.33 -4.62 -10.72
N LEU A 7 0.72 -5.35 -10.30
CA LEU A 7 1.23 -6.54 -11.02
C LEU A 7 1.85 -7.49 -9.98
N LEU A 8 1.00 -8.26 -9.31
CA LEU A 8 1.38 -9.56 -8.74
C LEU A 8 0.58 -10.59 -9.54
N GLY A 9 1.13 -10.98 -10.68
CA GLY A 9 0.70 -12.18 -11.38
C GLY A 9 1.43 -13.35 -10.75
N GLY A 10 0.71 -14.13 -9.93
CA GLY A 10 1.23 -15.35 -9.34
C GLY A 10 1.61 -16.36 -10.42
N ALA A 11 2.87 -16.77 -10.44
CA ALA A 11 3.31 -17.96 -11.15
C ALA A 11 2.93 -19.19 -10.32
N GLY A 12 1.68 -19.63 -10.45
CA GLY A 12 1.25 -20.93 -9.95
C GLY A 12 1.77 -22.04 -10.87
N LEU A 13 2.75 -22.81 -10.41
CA LEU A 13 3.13 -24.08 -11.04
C LEU A 13 1.98 -25.09 -10.87
N PHE A 14 1.20 -25.31 -11.92
CA PHE A 14 0.32 -26.47 -12.02
C PHE A 14 1.01 -27.56 -12.82
N VAL A 15 1.42 -28.63 -12.13
CA VAL A 15 1.70 -29.93 -12.75
C VAL A 15 0.37 -30.62 -12.98
N LEU A 16 -0.09 -30.68 -14.23
CA LEU A 16 -1.16 -31.58 -14.67
C LEU A 16 -0.60 -32.53 -15.72
N ALA A 17 -0.54 -33.80 -15.34
CA ALA A 17 -0.21 -34.92 -16.22
C ALA A 17 -1.48 -35.42 -16.94
N GLY A 18 -1.34 -35.71 -18.24
CA GLY A 18 -2.30 -36.47 -19.09
C GLY A 18 -3.45 -35.63 -19.66
N CYS A 19 -3.76 -35.60 -20.96
CA CYS A 19 -3.65 -36.64 -21.98
C CYS A 19 -3.32 -36.06 -23.37
N ALA A 20 -2.76 -36.94 -24.20
CA ALA A 20 -2.27 -36.68 -25.55
C ALA A 20 -3.32 -36.15 -26.54
N GLY A 21 -2.89 -35.23 -27.39
CA GLY A 21 -3.53 -34.87 -28.65
C GLY A 21 -2.45 -34.31 -29.59
N ALA A 22 -2.05 -35.11 -30.56
CA ALA A 22 -1.00 -34.77 -31.52
C ALA A 22 -1.35 -33.51 -32.32
N GLY A 23 -0.39 -32.58 -32.41
CA GLY A 23 -0.51 -31.36 -33.20
C GLY A 23 0.80 -30.59 -33.20
N ALA A 24 1.79 -31.09 -33.93
CA ALA A 24 3.01 -30.35 -34.22
C ALA A 24 2.68 -29.16 -35.12
N MET A 25 2.96 -27.94 -34.66
CA MET A 25 3.30 -26.80 -35.52
C MET A 25 4.39 -25.98 -34.82
N SER A 26 5.55 -25.99 -35.44
CA SER A 26 6.73 -25.20 -35.10
C SER A 26 6.43 -23.71 -35.26
N GLY A 27 6.59 -22.95 -34.18
CA GLY A 27 6.61 -21.50 -34.17
C GLY A 27 7.58 -21.03 -33.11
N GLY A 28 8.82 -20.75 -33.50
CA GLY A 28 9.81 -20.13 -32.63
C GLY A 28 9.33 -18.75 -32.22
N ALA A 29 8.88 -18.62 -30.98
CA ALA A 29 8.66 -17.36 -30.32
C ALA A 29 9.78 -17.15 -29.30
N MET A 30 10.43 -16.00 -29.41
CA MET A 30 11.41 -15.45 -28.48
C MET A 30 10.76 -15.28 -27.09
N SER A 31 10.67 -16.33 -26.28
CA SER A 31 10.38 -16.18 -24.86
C SER A 31 11.70 -16.07 -24.12
N GLY A 32 12.15 -14.84 -23.86
CA GLY A 32 13.23 -14.56 -22.92
C GLY A 32 12.84 -14.83 -21.46
N ASP A 33 11.89 -15.75 -21.23
CA ASP A 33 11.38 -16.10 -19.93
C ASP A 33 12.23 -17.23 -19.35
N LEU A 34 12.60 -17.10 -18.07
CA LEU A 34 13.34 -18.13 -17.36
C LEU A 34 12.50 -19.41 -17.23
N SER A 35 13.16 -20.56 -17.28
CA SER A 35 12.50 -21.81 -16.94
C SER A 35 12.05 -21.79 -15.46
N PRO A 36 10.99 -22.52 -15.09
CA PRO A 36 10.58 -22.66 -13.70
C PRO A 36 11.70 -23.04 -12.73
N GLN A 37 12.61 -23.90 -13.19
CA GLN A 37 13.76 -24.36 -12.41
C GLN A 37 14.77 -23.23 -12.20
N ALA A 38 15.01 -22.40 -13.22
CA ALA A 38 15.90 -21.24 -13.10
C ALA A 38 15.31 -20.18 -12.16
N LEU A 39 14.00 -19.92 -12.23
CA LEU A 39 13.30 -19.02 -11.29
C LEU A 39 13.39 -19.53 -9.85
N ALA A 40 13.18 -20.83 -9.62
CA ALA A 40 13.29 -21.41 -8.29
C ALA A 40 14.71 -21.33 -7.73
N ALA A 41 15.74 -21.52 -8.56
CA ALA A 41 17.14 -21.38 -8.17
C ALA A 41 17.48 -19.92 -7.81
N GLU A 42 17.05 -18.96 -8.62
CA GLU A 42 17.21 -17.53 -8.36
C GLU A 42 16.51 -17.12 -7.06
N ALA A 43 15.28 -17.59 -6.83
CA ALA A 43 14.55 -17.32 -5.60
C ALA A 43 15.21 -17.95 -4.37
N ALA A 44 15.83 -19.12 -4.51
CA ALA A 44 16.59 -19.77 -3.43
C ALA A 44 17.86 -18.97 -3.07
N GLU A 45 18.60 -18.48 -4.07
CA GLU A 45 19.76 -17.61 -3.85
C GLU A 45 19.34 -16.29 -3.20
N ALA A 46 18.27 -15.67 -3.69
CA ALA A 46 17.70 -14.45 -3.12
C ALA A 46 17.29 -14.64 -1.65
N ARG A 47 16.59 -15.74 -1.35
CA ARG A 47 16.17 -16.07 0.02
C ARG A 47 17.36 -16.34 0.95
N ALA A 48 18.45 -16.93 0.46
CA ALA A 48 19.64 -17.21 1.24
C ALA A 48 20.38 -15.95 1.73
N VAL A 49 20.15 -14.80 1.08
CA VAL A 49 20.68 -13.50 1.55
C VAL A 49 19.94 -13.01 2.79
N LEU A 50 18.64 -13.29 2.89
CA LEU A 50 17.78 -12.70 3.89
C LEU A 50 17.80 -13.51 5.19
N PRO A 51 17.82 -12.83 6.36
CA PRO A 51 17.67 -13.51 7.64
C PRO A 51 16.30 -14.18 7.75
N MET A 52 16.27 -15.30 8.47
CA MET A 52 15.00 -15.93 8.84
C MET A 52 14.27 -15.07 9.87
N GLN A 53 13.14 -14.51 9.47
CA GLN A 53 12.32 -13.66 10.32
C GLN A 53 11.44 -14.49 11.26
N THR A 54 11.47 -14.16 12.55
CA THR A 54 10.62 -14.76 13.59
C THR A 54 9.79 -13.68 14.28
N PRO A 55 8.78 -13.10 13.61
CA PRO A 55 7.96 -12.04 14.19
C PRO A 55 7.20 -12.55 15.42
N ARG A 56 7.10 -11.72 16.47
CA ARG A 56 6.41 -12.08 17.72
C ARG A 56 4.99 -11.55 17.76
N ALA A 57 4.75 -10.35 17.23
CA ALA A 57 3.43 -9.74 17.22
C ALA A 57 2.43 -10.60 16.44
N GLU A 58 1.22 -10.69 16.99
CA GLU A 58 0.15 -11.54 16.44
C GLU A 58 -0.22 -11.14 15.00
N LEU A 59 -0.26 -9.83 14.71
CA LEU A 59 -0.63 -9.31 13.39
C LEU A 59 0.47 -9.48 12.33
N LEU A 60 1.67 -9.92 12.73
CA LEU A 60 2.78 -10.20 11.82
C LEU A 60 2.87 -11.67 11.42
N GLN A 61 2.07 -12.55 12.01
CA GLN A 61 2.07 -13.96 11.66
C GLN A 61 1.59 -14.16 10.21
N PRO A 62 2.11 -15.18 9.50
CA PRO A 62 1.60 -15.54 8.18
C PRO A 62 0.09 -15.76 8.21
N TRP A 63 -0.58 -15.26 7.18
CA TRP A 63 -2.01 -15.48 7.04
C TRP A 63 -2.29 -16.93 6.68
N THR A 64 -3.47 -17.41 7.06
CA THR A 64 -3.89 -18.80 6.81
C THR A 64 -5.19 -18.81 6.01
N GLY A 65 -5.39 -19.88 5.24
CA GLY A 65 -6.55 -20.06 4.38
C GLY A 65 -6.24 -20.03 2.87
N PRO A 66 -7.27 -20.03 2.01
CA PRO A 66 -7.12 -19.99 0.56
C PRO A 66 -6.39 -18.72 0.06
N TYR A 67 -5.79 -18.79 -1.13
CA TYR A 67 -5.14 -17.65 -1.80
C TYR A 67 -4.07 -16.94 -0.96
N ASP A 68 -3.20 -17.71 -0.31
CA ASP A 68 -2.15 -17.22 0.60
C ASP A 68 -2.66 -16.56 1.90
N GLY A 69 -3.96 -16.72 2.18
CA GLY A 69 -4.58 -16.45 3.48
C GLY A 69 -5.28 -15.09 3.59
N THR A 70 -6.08 -14.96 4.65
CA THR A 70 -6.84 -13.73 4.96
C THR A 70 -6.23 -13.03 6.17
N PRO A 71 -6.15 -11.68 6.19
CA PRO A 71 -5.69 -10.97 7.38
C PRO A 71 -6.59 -11.25 8.59
N PRO A 72 -6.03 -11.28 9.82
CA PRO A 72 -6.77 -11.58 11.05
C PRO A 72 -7.60 -10.38 11.52
N TRP A 73 -8.58 -9.95 10.73
CA TRP A 73 -9.35 -8.72 10.94
C TRP A 73 -10.02 -8.64 12.32
N ASP A 74 -10.48 -9.78 12.83
CA ASP A 74 -11.12 -9.93 14.14
C ASP A 74 -10.17 -9.66 15.32
N LYS A 75 -8.86 -9.65 15.08
CA LYS A 75 -7.82 -9.47 16.11
C LYS A 75 -7.18 -8.09 16.08
N VAL A 76 -7.52 -7.25 15.10
CA VAL A 76 -6.89 -5.95 14.92
C VAL A 76 -7.42 -4.96 15.95
N THR A 77 -6.51 -4.38 16.71
CA THR A 77 -6.77 -3.24 17.60
C THR A 77 -5.70 -2.17 17.36
N PRO A 78 -5.97 -0.90 17.67
CA PRO A 78 -4.99 0.19 17.51
C PRO A 78 -3.65 -0.11 18.21
N ALA A 79 -3.70 -0.66 19.44
CA ALA A 79 -2.50 -1.01 20.20
C ALA A 79 -1.67 -2.13 19.53
N LYS A 80 -2.33 -3.21 19.08
CA LYS A 80 -1.65 -4.32 18.39
C LYS A 80 -1.08 -3.86 17.04
N LEU A 81 -1.79 -2.97 16.34
CA LEU A 81 -1.37 -2.41 15.08
C LEU A 81 -0.07 -1.61 15.24
N ARG A 82 -0.01 -0.73 16.25
CA ARG A 82 1.19 0.02 16.62
C ARG A 82 2.36 -0.89 16.99
N GLU A 83 2.12 -1.87 17.87
CA GLU A 83 3.16 -2.82 18.29
C GLU A 83 3.74 -3.60 17.11
N ALA A 84 2.87 -4.15 16.27
CA ALA A 84 3.25 -4.90 15.09
C ALA A 84 3.99 -4.04 14.06
N MET A 85 3.58 -2.78 13.86
CA MET A 85 4.28 -1.87 12.95
C MET A 85 5.73 -1.62 13.39
N MET A 86 5.93 -1.33 14.68
CA MET A 86 7.27 -1.08 15.23
C MET A 86 8.17 -2.31 15.10
N GLU A 87 7.67 -3.50 15.44
CA GLU A 87 8.44 -4.73 15.26
C GLU A 87 8.76 -4.99 13.78
N ALA A 88 7.78 -4.80 12.88
CA ALA A 88 7.98 -5.05 11.45
C ALA A 88 9.02 -4.13 10.81
N ILE A 89 9.09 -2.86 11.24
CA ILE A 89 10.14 -1.93 10.81
C ILE A 89 11.52 -2.45 11.20
N GLU A 90 11.71 -2.94 12.43
CA GLU A 90 13.00 -3.49 12.85
C GLU A 90 13.38 -4.75 12.07
N LEU A 91 12.42 -5.65 11.82
CA LEU A 91 12.65 -6.84 10.99
C LEU A 91 13.04 -6.45 9.56
N ALA A 92 12.37 -5.45 8.98
CA ALA A 92 12.68 -4.96 7.65
C ALA A 92 14.07 -4.27 7.59
N ARG A 93 14.50 -3.56 8.65
CA ARG A 93 15.88 -3.04 8.74
C ARG A 93 16.93 -4.15 8.68
N GLN A 94 16.66 -5.31 9.27
CA GLN A 94 17.57 -6.45 9.21
C GLN A 94 17.69 -7.00 7.80
N ASP A 95 16.58 -7.13 7.08
CA ASP A 95 16.61 -7.54 5.67
C ASP A 95 17.37 -6.52 4.80
N VAL A 96 17.11 -5.23 5.02
CA VAL A 96 17.81 -4.13 4.32
C VAL A 96 19.31 -4.21 4.55
N ALA A 97 19.73 -4.39 5.80
CA ALA A 97 21.13 -4.52 6.17
C ALA A 97 21.77 -5.76 5.54
N ALA A 98 21.04 -6.88 5.46
CA ALA A 98 21.56 -8.12 4.87
C ALA A 98 21.85 -7.96 3.37
N VAL A 99 20.95 -7.30 2.62
CA VAL A 99 21.18 -7.02 1.20
C VAL A 99 22.27 -5.96 1.02
N ALA A 100 22.21 -4.85 1.75
CA ALA A 100 23.15 -3.74 1.63
C ALA A 100 24.60 -4.15 1.94
N ASN A 101 24.79 -5.01 2.94
CA ASN A 101 26.10 -5.43 3.43
C ASN A 101 26.55 -6.82 2.93
N ASN A 102 25.84 -7.42 1.97
CA ASN A 102 26.26 -8.70 1.40
C ASN A 102 27.66 -8.58 0.77
N PRO A 103 28.68 -9.34 1.23
CA PRO A 103 30.05 -9.18 0.76
C PRO A 103 30.26 -9.70 -0.67
N ALA A 104 29.33 -10.51 -1.20
CA ALA A 104 29.41 -10.97 -2.58
C ALA A 104 29.14 -9.80 -3.55
N PRO A 105 29.78 -9.82 -4.74
CA PRO A 105 29.46 -8.88 -5.81
C PRO A 105 27.95 -8.84 -6.10
N PRO A 106 27.37 -7.67 -6.43
CA PRO A 106 25.94 -7.55 -6.72
C PRO A 106 25.52 -8.41 -7.91
N THR A 107 24.51 -9.25 -7.70
CA THR A 107 23.82 -10.04 -8.73
C THR A 107 22.34 -9.67 -8.71
N PHE A 108 21.59 -10.05 -9.75
CA PHE A 108 20.14 -9.87 -9.73
C PHE A 108 19.50 -10.61 -8.55
N ALA A 109 19.89 -11.87 -8.31
CA ALA A 109 19.37 -12.68 -7.22
C ALA A 109 19.64 -12.05 -5.84
N ASN A 110 20.90 -11.70 -5.55
CA ASN A 110 21.30 -11.26 -4.22
C ASN A 110 21.00 -9.78 -3.90
N THR A 111 20.45 -9.05 -4.87
CA THR A 111 20.12 -7.62 -4.75
C THR A 111 18.67 -7.35 -5.13
N MET A 112 18.28 -7.58 -6.39
CA MET A 112 16.93 -7.26 -6.87
C MET A 112 15.90 -8.26 -6.38
N ALA A 113 16.09 -9.56 -6.63
CA ALA A 113 15.14 -10.57 -6.18
C ALA A 113 15.09 -10.64 -4.64
N ALA A 114 16.22 -10.44 -3.95
CA ALA A 114 16.24 -10.34 -2.49
C ALA A 114 15.40 -9.16 -1.97
N GLN A 115 15.45 -7.99 -2.63
CA GLN A 115 14.58 -6.85 -2.32
C GLN A 115 13.09 -7.15 -2.54
N GLU A 116 12.73 -7.95 -3.54
CA GLU A 116 11.33 -8.36 -3.74
C GLU A 116 10.84 -9.37 -2.69
N LEU A 117 11.76 -10.02 -1.95
CA LEU A 117 11.46 -11.04 -0.95
C LEU A 117 11.57 -10.59 0.51
N TRP A 118 12.15 -9.40 0.76
CA TRP A 118 12.32 -8.84 2.08
C TRP A 118 11.02 -8.27 2.66
N GLY A 119 11.02 -7.86 3.93
CA GLY A 119 9.97 -7.01 4.48
C GLY A 119 8.59 -7.68 4.58
N GLN A 120 8.49 -8.99 4.42
CA GLN A 120 7.21 -9.73 4.45
C GLN A 120 6.34 -9.43 5.70
N PRO A 121 6.89 -9.32 6.92
CA PRO A 121 6.11 -8.86 8.07
C PRO A 121 5.60 -7.42 7.92
N LEU A 122 6.41 -6.51 7.37
CA LEU A 122 6.05 -5.12 7.12
C LEU A 122 4.93 -5.02 6.08
N ASP A 123 5.02 -5.77 4.99
CA ASP A 123 3.98 -5.81 3.96
C ASP A 123 2.63 -6.26 4.54
N ARG A 124 2.61 -7.29 5.40
CA ARG A 124 1.38 -7.74 6.07
C ARG A 124 0.76 -6.63 6.92
N ILE A 125 1.55 -5.98 7.77
CA ILE A 125 1.00 -4.99 8.70
C ILE A 125 0.65 -3.67 8.03
N VAL A 126 1.38 -3.24 6.99
CA VAL A 126 1.04 -2.03 6.23
C VAL A 126 -0.28 -2.21 5.48
N ASN A 127 -0.58 -3.40 4.97
CA ASN A 127 -1.88 -3.70 4.36
C ASN A 127 -3.02 -3.60 5.38
N ILE A 128 -2.85 -4.15 6.59
CA ILE A 128 -3.84 -4.04 7.67
C ILE A 128 -4.00 -2.58 8.09
N TYR A 129 -2.88 -1.88 8.31
CA TYR A 129 -2.85 -0.47 8.69
C TYR A 129 -3.62 0.40 7.70
N SER A 130 -3.34 0.25 6.40
CA SER A 130 -4.00 1.05 5.36
C SER A 130 -5.52 0.85 5.33
N VAL A 131 -6.02 -0.35 5.62
CA VAL A 131 -7.47 -0.60 5.69
C VAL A 131 -8.05 0.00 6.98
N MET A 132 -7.35 -0.14 8.11
CA MET A 132 -7.83 0.38 9.38
C MET A 132 -7.88 1.91 9.38
N THR A 133 -6.88 2.59 8.82
CA THR A 133 -6.84 4.06 8.78
C THR A 133 -7.59 4.64 7.58
N GLY A 134 -7.67 3.91 6.46
CA GLY A 134 -8.30 4.41 5.23
C GLY A 134 -9.79 4.05 5.07
N ASN A 135 -10.27 2.98 5.69
CA ASN A 135 -11.63 2.47 5.47
C ASN A 135 -12.46 2.37 6.75
N ILE A 136 -11.85 1.91 7.85
CA ILE A 136 -12.55 1.76 9.14
C ILE A 136 -12.54 3.07 9.90
N GLY A 137 -11.36 3.69 10.05
CA GLY A 137 -11.15 5.00 10.65
C GLY A 137 -11.56 5.08 12.13
N GLY A 138 -11.74 6.31 12.60
CA GLY A 138 -12.14 6.64 13.97
C GLY A 138 -10.97 7.10 14.84
N ASP A 139 -11.29 7.81 15.92
CA ASP A 139 -10.31 8.56 16.74
C ASP A 139 -9.08 7.73 17.16
N GLU A 140 -9.27 6.46 17.51
CA GLU A 140 -8.16 5.59 17.92
C GLU A 140 -7.23 5.22 16.76
N TYR A 141 -7.78 4.97 15.57
CA TYR A 141 -6.98 4.67 14.37
C TYR A 141 -6.38 5.94 13.76
N ASP A 142 -7.04 7.09 13.88
CA ASP A 142 -6.50 8.39 13.51
C ASP A 142 -5.31 8.76 14.39
N ALA A 143 -5.37 8.45 15.69
CA ALA A 143 -4.22 8.62 16.59
C ALA A 143 -3.04 7.73 16.18
N VAL A 144 -3.31 6.48 15.82
CA VAL A 144 -2.28 5.55 15.29
C VAL A 144 -1.70 6.05 13.97
N ASP A 145 -2.52 6.56 13.04
CA ASP A 145 -2.04 7.12 11.77
C ASP A 145 -1.12 8.33 11.99
N THR A 146 -1.54 9.23 12.89
CA THR A 146 -0.77 10.42 13.27
C THR A 146 0.60 10.06 13.84
N GLU A 147 0.68 9.00 14.64
CA GLU A 147 1.93 8.52 15.20
C GLU A 147 2.82 7.80 14.17
N LEU A 148 2.25 6.83 13.44
CA LEU A 148 3.02 5.91 12.61
C LEU A 148 3.41 6.49 11.25
N SER A 149 2.60 7.39 10.68
CA SER A 149 2.86 8.00 9.37
C SER A 149 4.26 8.64 9.24
N PRO A 150 4.72 9.52 10.16
CA PRO A 150 6.07 10.06 10.11
C PRO A 150 7.16 9.02 10.38
N ILE A 151 6.91 8.02 11.24
CA ILE A 151 7.86 6.94 11.53
C ILE A 151 8.10 6.10 10.27
N LEU A 152 7.03 5.73 9.57
CA LEU A 152 7.11 4.99 8.31
C LEU A 152 7.81 5.81 7.22
N SER A 153 7.53 7.11 7.13
CA SER A 153 8.25 8.00 6.21
C SER A 153 9.76 7.97 6.49
N GLY A 154 10.15 8.09 7.76
CA GLY A 154 11.56 8.03 8.16
C GLY A 154 12.22 6.70 7.78
N PHE A 155 11.53 5.57 8.00
CA PHE A 155 12.03 4.25 7.60
C PHE A 155 12.23 4.12 6.07
N PHE A 156 11.31 4.63 5.25
CA PHE A 156 11.48 4.59 3.79
C PHE A 156 12.59 5.53 3.30
N ASP A 157 12.83 6.65 3.99
CA ASP A 157 13.99 7.50 3.77
C ASP A 157 15.29 6.78 4.13
N GLU A 158 15.34 6.03 5.25
CA GLU A 158 16.51 5.20 5.61
C GLU A 158 16.87 4.21 4.49
N ILE A 159 15.88 3.57 3.87
CA ILE A 159 16.10 2.68 2.71
C ILE A 159 16.64 3.46 1.53
N SER A 160 15.96 4.54 1.15
CA SER A 160 16.28 5.31 -0.07
C SER A 160 17.62 6.03 0.02
N PHE A 161 18.02 6.45 1.22
CA PHE A 161 19.27 7.16 1.49
C PHE A 161 20.44 6.21 1.80
N ASN A 162 20.21 4.91 1.91
CA ASN A 162 21.24 3.91 2.12
C ASN A 162 22.14 3.78 0.88
N ASP A 163 23.32 4.40 0.96
CA ASP A 163 24.27 4.43 -0.16
C ASP A 163 24.77 3.04 -0.55
N ALA A 164 25.06 2.18 0.44
CA ALA A 164 25.53 0.82 0.16
C ALA A 164 24.48 0.04 -0.64
N LEU A 165 23.22 0.11 -0.24
CA LEU A 165 22.12 -0.51 -0.95
C LEU A 165 21.95 0.06 -2.36
N PHE A 166 21.93 1.39 -2.48
CA PHE A 166 21.76 2.05 -3.78
C PHE A 166 22.88 1.69 -4.75
N GLN A 167 24.14 1.63 -4.32
CA GLN A 167 25.25 1.23 -5.19
C GLN A 167 25.10 -0.20 -5.71
N ARG A 168 24.58 -1.13 -4.89
CA ARG A 168 24.28 -2.49 -5.37
C ARG A 168 23.19 -2.48 -6.43
N VAL A 169 22.08 -1.79 -6.18
CA VAL A 169 20.96 -1.65 -7.12
C VAL A 169 21.43 -1.03 -8.44
N LYS A 170 22.18 0.06 -8.35
CA LYS A 170 22.75 0.77 -9.50
C LYS A 170 23.70 -0.13 -10.30
N THR A 171 24.55 -0.90 -9.63
CA THR A 171 25.49 -1.83 -10.29
C THR A 171 24.75 -2.86 -11.13
N VAL A 172 23.70 -3.49 -10.60
CA VAL A 172 22.91 -4.47 -11.33
C VAL A 172 22.18 -3.82 -12.51
N ALA A 173 21.56 -2.66 -12.30
CA ALA A 173 20.82 -1.96 -13.35
C ALA A 173 21.72 -1.48 -14.51
N ASP A 174 22.89 -0.91 -14.20
CA ASP A 174 23.79 -0.34 -15.20
C ASP A 174 24.58 -1.40 -15.97
N ASN A 175 24.70 -2.61 -15.42
CA ASN A 175 25.38 -3.74 -16.05
C ASN A 175 24.40 -4.85 -16.50
N ALA A 176 23.10 -4.56 -16.60
CA ALA A 176 22.06 -5.56 -16.87
C ALA A 176 22.34 -6.42 -18.12
N ASP A 177 22.77 -5.78 -19.23
CA ASP A 177 23.08 -6.49 -20.47
C ASP A 177 24.32 -7.38 -20.33
N ALA A 178 25.37 -6.89 -19.64
CA ALA A 178 26.60 -7.66 -19.39
C ALA A 178 26.38 -8.83 -18.42
N MET A 179 25.41 -8.70 -17.51
CA MET A 179 24.97 -9.76 -16.60
C MET A 179 24.01 -10.76 -17.26
N GLY A 180 23.63 -10.56 -18.52
CA GLY A 180 22.70 -11.43 -19.24
C GLY A 180 21.28 -11.42 -18.69
N LEU A 181 20.85 -10.31 -18.07
CA LEU A 181 19.50 -10.19 -17.52
C LEU A 181 18.46 -10.24 -18.64
N ASN A 182 17.37 -10.96 -18.39
CA ASN A 182 16.24 -10.97 -19.32
C ASN A 182 15.46 -9.63 -19.29
N ALA A 183 14.49 -9.48 -20.20
CA ALA A 183 13.73 -8.23 -20.34
C ALA A 183 12.97 -7.82 -19.05
N GLN A 184 12.41 -8.79 -18.31
CA GLN A 184 11.67 -8.51 -17.07
C GLN A 184 12.63 -8.09 -15.95
N GLN A 185 13.75 -8.80 -15.80
CA GLN A 185 14.79 -8.50 -14.82
C GLN A 185 15.43 -7.12 -15.07
N LYS A 186 15.76 -6.83 -16.33
CA LYS A 186 16.27 -5.50 -16.74
C LYS A 186 15.28 -4.41 -16.39
N ARG A 187 14.00 -4.61 -16.71
CA ARG A 187 12.95 -3.63 -16.41
C ARG A 187 12.78 -3.41 -14.91
N LEU A 188 12.86 -4.47 -14.11
CA LEU A 188 12.80 -4.36 -12.66
C LEU A 188 13.99 -3.55 -12.12
N ALA A 189 15.20 -3.90 -12.55
CA ALA A 189 16.43 -3.24 -12.14
C ALA A 189 16.46 -1.74 -12.48
N GLU A 190 16.05 -1.40 -13.70
CA GLU A 190 15.91 0.00 -14.15
C GLU A 190 14.92 0.77 -13.26
N ARG A 191 13.73 0.20 -13.03
CA ARG A 191 12.70 0.84 -12.20
C ARG A 191 13.15 1.01 -10.76
N ALA A 192 13.84 0.02 -10.20
CA ALA A 192 14.39 0.10 -8.85
C ALA A 192 15.42 1.25 -8.76
N ARG A 193 16.43 1.28 -9.62
CA ARG A 193 17.43 2.36 -9.66
C ARG A 193 16.78 3.73 -9.83
N ASP A 194 15.87 3.87 -10.78
CA ASP A 194 15.21 5.16 -11.05
C ASP A 194 14.34 5.60 -9.87
N SER A 195 13.71 4.67 -9.16
CA SER A 195 12.97 4.96 -7.92
C SER A 195 13.91 5.49 -6.83
N PHE A 196 15.06 4.85 -6.60
CA PHE A 196 16.07 5.36 -5.65
C PHE A 196 16.53 6.78 -6.01
N VAL A 197 16.83 7.03 -7.28
CA VAL A 197 17.25 8.37 -7.75
C VAL A 197 16.14 9.40 -7.51
N ARG A 198 14.89 9.08 -7.84
CA ARG A 198 13.73 9.96 -7.60
C ARG A 198 13.46 10.19 -6.11
N SER A 199 13.80 9.23 -5.27
CA SER A 199 13.74 9.34 -3.80
C SER A 199 14.97 10.01 -3.20
N GLY A 200 15.89 10.55 -4.00
CA GLY A 200 17.01 11.35 -3.51
C GLY A 200 18.30 10.58 -3.17
N ALA A 201 18.45 9.34 -3.62
CA ALA A 201 19.67 8.55 -3.35
C ALA A 201 20.97 9.22 -3.81
N ASN A 202 20.92 10.03 -4.88
CA ASN A 202 22.07 10.79 -5.42
C ASN A 202 22.34 12.13 -4.72
N LEU A 203 21.52 12.54 -3.74
CA LEU A 203 21.75 13.76 -3.00
C LEU A 203 22.96 13.60 -2.06
N ASP A 204 23.63 14.70 -1.76
CA ASP A 204 24.62 14.73 -0.70
C ASP A 204 23.96 14.68 0.68
N ALA A 205 24.76 14.65 1.75
CA ALA A 205 24.25 14.55 3.12
C ALA A 205 23.29 15.70 3.47
N ALA A 206 23.55 16.91 3.00
CA ALA A 206 22.69 18.07 3.25
C ALA A 206 21.36 17.96 2.49
N GLY A 207 21.39 17.54 1.22
CA GLY A 207 20.21 17.31 0.41
C GLY A 207 19.33 16.18 0.94
N LYS A 208 19.93 15.07 1.39
CA LYS A 208 19.20 13.96 2.04
C LYS A 208 18.53 14.42 3.33
N ALA A 209 19.23 15.21 4.17
CA ALA A 209 18.66 15.75 5.39
C ALA A 209 17.46 16.68 5.11
N GLU A 210 17.57 17.56 4.13
CA GLU A 210 16.47 18.45 3.75
C GLU A 210 15.29 17.69 3.13
N LEU A 211 15.56 16.72 2.26
CA LEU A 211 14.51 15.88 1.69
C LEU A 211 13.77 15.07 2.77
N GLY A 212 14.49 14.49 3.74
CA GLY A 212 13.87 13.77 4.85
C GLY A 212 13.01 14.68 5.74
N ARG A 213 13.43 15.92 5.96
CA ARG A 213 12.62 16.94 6.65
C ARG A 213 11.33 17.25 5.88
N ILE A 214 11.42 17.39 4.55
CA ILE A 214 10.27 17.63 3.68
C ILE A 214 9.31 16.44 3.69
N ASN A 215 9.82 15.21 3.52
CA ASN A 215 9.01 13.99 3.52
C ASN A 215 8.23 13.83 4.83
N THR A 216 8.90 14.05 5.97
CA THR A 216 8.27 14.06 7.30
C THR A 216 7.20 15.16 7.44
N ALA A 217 7.47 16.37 6.93
CA ALA A 217 6.49 17.45 6.97
C ALA A 217 5.25 17.14 6.11
N LEU A 218 5.45 16.54 4.94
CA LEU A 218 4.40 16.13 4.02
C LEU A 218 3.56 14.98 4.59
N SER A 219 4.16 13.93 5.15
CA SER A 219 3.42 12.81 5.75
C SER A 219 2.46 13.29 6.83
N ASN A 220 2.95 14.15 7.73
CA ASN A 220 2.15 14.81 8.75
C ASN A 220 1.04 15.71 8.16
N ALA A 221 1.34 16.46 7.09
CA ALA A 221 0.36 17.33 6.46
C ALA A 221 -0.76 16.54 5.78
N PHE A 222 -0.43 15.45 5.07
CA PHE A 222 -1.40 14.58 4.42
C PHE A 222 -2.30 13.87 5.42
N THR A 223 -1.74 13.29 6.50
CA THR A 223 -2.52 12.68 7.58
C THR A 223 -3.51 13.69 8.18
N ARG A 224 -3.04 14.88 8.59
CA ARG A 224 -3.93 15.91 9.13
C ARG A 224 -4.98 16.40 8.14
N PHE A 225 -4.63 16.51 6.87
CA PHE A 225 -5.59 16.92 5.84
C PHE A 225 -6.67 15.86 5.66
N GLY A 226 -6.31 14.58 5.54
CA GLY A 226 -7.25 13.48 5.42
C GLY A 226 -8.24 13.42 6.58
N GLN A 227 -7.73 13.51 7.82
CA GLN A 227 -8.57 13.55 9.02
C GLN A 227 -9.52 14.74 9.04
N LYS A 228 -9.07 15.93 8.61
CA LYS A 228 -9.94 17.11 8.50
C LYS A 228 -11.03 16.95 7.44
N VAL A 229 -10.72 16.33 6.31
CA VAL A 229 -11.71 16.03 5.27
C VAL A 229 -12.77 15.07 5.82
N VAL A 230 -12.37 13.99 6.50
CA VAL A 230 -13.32 13.05 7.12
C VAL A 230 -14.16 13.72 8.21
N ALA A 231 -13.57 14.60 9.02
CA ALA A 231 -14.29 15.37 10.02
C ALA A 231 -15.34 16.31 9.38
N ASP A 232 -14.99 16.96 8.27
CA ASP A 232 -15.89 17.82 7.49
C ASP A 232 -17.02 17.01 6.82
N GLU A 233 -16.71 15.85 6.23
CA GLU A 233 -17.68 14.93 5.64
C GLU A 233 -18.65 14.35 6.67
N ASN A 234 -18.21 14.26 7.93
CA ASN A 234 -19.04 13.81 9.02
C ASN A 234 -20.05 14.86 9.50
N ALA A 235 -19.89 16.14 9.10
CA ALA A 235 -20.88 17.18 9.35
C ALA A 235 -22.17 16.94 8.55
N TRP A 236 -23.25 17.57 8.98
CA TRP A 236 -24.56 17.39 8.35
C TRP A 236 -25.44 18.62 8.46
N THR A 237 -26.37 18.73 7.51
CA THR A 237 -27.49 19.66 7.56
C THR A 237 -28.75 18.92 7.97
N VAL A 238 -29.45 19.44 8.99
CA VAL A 238 -30.73 18.88 9.45
C VAL A 238 -31.89 19.48 8.66
N ILE A 239 -32.70 18.60 8.09
CA ILE A 239 -34.01 18.93 7.51
C ILE A 239 -35.08 18.51 8.54
N PRO A 240 -35.78 19.45 9.18
CA PRO A 240 -36.61 19.14 10.35
C PRO A 240 -37.99 18.56 9.99
N ASN A 241 -38.46 18.77 8.76
CA ASN A 241 -39.81 18.40 8.34
C ASN A 241 -39.79 17.68 6.99
N GLU A 242 -40.77 16.79 6.78
CA GLU A 242 -40.86 15.97 5.56
C GLU A 242 -41.08 16.80 4.30
N ALA A 243 -41.74 17.96 4.42
CA ALA A 243 -41.98 18.86 3.31
C ALA A 243 -40.65 19.35 2.69
N GLY A 244 -39.59 19.47 3.48
CA GLY A 244 -38.24 19.81 3.01
C GLY A 244 -37.57 18.72 2.14
N LEU A 245 -38.23 17.57 1.96
CA LEU A 245 -37.76 16.48 1.10
C LEU A 245 -38.57 16.29 -0.19
N ALA A 246 -39.46 17.22 -0.50
CA ALA A 246 -40.18 17.23 -1.76
C ALA A 246 -39.21 17.11 -2.95
N GLY A 247 -39.53 16.22 -3.90
CA GLY A 247 -38.72 15.93 -5.09
C GLY A 247 -37.63 14.85 -4.89
N LEU A 248 -37.16 14.58 -3.66
CA LEU A 248 -36.15 13.54 -3.45
C LEU A 248 -36.68 12.12 -3.74
N PRO A 249 -35.86 11.24 -4.35
CA PRO A 249 -36.15 9.80 -4.41
C PRO A 249 -36.25 9.19 -3.02
N ASP A 250 -37.14 8.21 -2.84
CA ASP A 250 -37.40 7.61 -1.53
C ASP A 250 -36.19 6.90 -0.92
N SER A 251 -35.29 6.37 -1.76
CA SER A 251 -34.01 5.81 -1.31
C SER A 251 -33.13 6.87 -0.62
N ASN A 252 -33.09 8.09 -1.15
CA ASN A 252 -32.34 9.20 -0.55
C ASN A 252 -33.00 9.69 0.75
N LYS A 253 -34.33 9.76 0.80
CA LYS A 253 -35.07 10.08 2.04
C LYS A 253 -34.77 9.05 3.13
N ALA A 254 -34.81 7.76 2.79
CA ALA A 254 -34.52 6.68 3.73
C ALA A 254 -33.07 6.73 4.25
N ALA A 255 -32.10 7.00 3.36
CA ALA A 255 -30.70 7.17 3.74
C ALA A 255 -30.51 8.37 4.70
N ALA A 256 -31.11 9.53 4.40
CA ALA A 256 -31.03 10.71 5.25
C ALA A 256 -31.70 10.50 6.62
N ALA A 257 -32.80 9.72 6.67
CA ALA A 257 -33.45 9.35 7.93
C ALA A 257 -32.60 8.36 8.76
N ALA A 258 -31.92 7.41 8.10
CA ALA A 258 -30.97 6.53 8.77
C ALA A 258 -29.79 7.31 9.35
N ALA A 259 -29.23 8.26 8.58
CA ALA A 259 -28.16 9.13 9.03
C ALA A 259 -28.55 9.98 10.25
N ALA A 260 -29.77 10.52 10.27
CA ALA A 260 -30.32 11.26 11.40
C ALA A 260 -30.42 10.38 12.66
N ARG A 261 -30.95 9.16 12.52
CA ARG A 261 -31.06 8.18 13.63
C ARG A 261 -29.70 7.83 14.22
N THR A 262 -28.71 7.51 13.37
CA THR A 262 -27.33 7.20 13.83
C THR A 262 -26.69 8.37 14.59
N ARG A 263 -27.06 9.60 14.24
CA ARG A 263 -26.56 10.83 14.87
C ARG A 263 -27.44 11.34 16.02
N ASN A 264 -28.49 10.62 16.38
CA ASN A 264 -29.46 11.01 17.41
C ASN A 264 -30.09 12.40 17.18
N VAL A 265 -30.31 12.79 15.93
CA VAL A 265 -31.00 14.04 15.56
C VAL A 265 -32.39 13.75 14.99
N GLN A 266 -33.33 14.66 15.25
CA GLN A 266 -34.70 14.54 14.72
C GLN A 266 -34.75 15.01 13.25
N GLY A 267 -35.67 14.43 12.47
CA GLY A 267 -35.83 14.73 11.05
C GLY A 267 -34.88 13.92 10.16
N TRP A 268 -34.25 14.58 9.19
CA TRP A 268 -33.34 13.97 8.22
C TRP A 268 -31.99 14.68 8.23
N ALA A 269 -30.91 13.93 8.12
CA ALA A 269 -29.56 14.47 8.07
C ALA A 269 -28.99 14.27 6.66
N ILE A 270 -28.74 15.38 5.97
CA ILE A 270 -27.98 15.38 4.72
C ILE A 270 -26.52 15.51 5.09
N LEU A 271 -25.77 14.40 4.94
CA LEU A 271 -24.34 14.38 5.25
C LEU A 271 -23.57 15.22 4.24
N ASN A 272 -22.44 15.79 4.66
CA ASN A 272 -21.53 16.52 3.78
C ASN A 272 -20.66 15.56 2.93
N THR A 273 -21.29 14.54 2.38
CA THR A 273 -20.68 13.60 1.44
C THR A 273 -21.31 13.78 0.08
N ARG A 274 -20.53 13.56 -0.96
CA ARG A 274 -21.01 13.67 -2.34
C ARG A 274 -22.28 12.84 -2.59
N SER A 275 -22.37 11.64 -2.02
CA SER A 275 -23.50 10.73 -2.19
C SER A 275 -24.79 11.19 -1.50
N ALA A 276 -24.72 12.14 -0.57
CA ALA A 276 -25.87 12.76 0.08
C ALA A 276 -26.18 14.14 -0.50
N VAL A 277 -25.15 14.97 -0.72
CA VAL A 277 -25.29 16.34 -1.23
C VAL A 277 -25.75 16.36 -2.69
N ASP A 278 -25.09 15.65 -3.61
CA ASP A 278 -25.40 15.73 -5.04
C ASP A 278 -26.88 15.36 -5.33
N PRO A 279 -27.44 14.27 -4.77
CA PRO A 279 -28.86 13.96 -4.96
C PRO A 279 -29.79 15.00 -4.35
N PHE A 280 -29.47 15.55 -3.18
CA PHE A 280 -30.28 16.59 -2.56
C PHE A 280 -30.33 17.85 -3.45
N LEU A 281 -29.18 18.30 -3.94
CA LEU A 281 -29.09 19.45 -4.84
C LEU A 281 -29.76 19.21 -6.20
N THR A 282 -29.79 17.95 -6.66
CA THR A 282 -30.40 17.58 -7.95
C THR A 282 -31.91 17.52 -7.88
N PHE A 283 -32.45 16.93 -6.80
CA PHE A 283 -33.86 16.52 -6.74
C PHE A 283 -34.72 17.30 -5.76
N ALA A 284 -34.17 17.95 -4.73
CA ALA A 284 -34.98 18.69 -3.77
C ALA A 284 -35.66 19.89 -4.43
N ASP A 285 -36.95 20.08 -4.19
CA ASP A 285 -37.71 21.19 -4.80
C ASP A 285 -37.37 22.55 -4.17
N ASP A 286 -37.11 22.59 -2.86
CA ASP A 286 -36.88 23.82 -2.09
C ASP A 286 -35.47 24.41 -2.33
N ARG A 287 -35.42 25.55 -3.03
CA ARG A 287 -34.18 26.27 -3.34
C ARG A 287 -33.43 26.75 -2.09
N ALA A 288 -34.14 27.19 -1.05
CA ALA A 288 -33.51 27.69 0.16
C ALA A 288 -32.81 26.55 0.92
N LEU A 289 -33.44 25.37 0.98
CA LEU A 289 -32.81 24.18 1.57
C LEU A 289 -31.64 23.68 0.72
N ARG A 290 -31.74 23.70 -0.62
CA ARG A 290 -30.59 23.38 -1.50
C ARG A 290 -29.42 24.33 -1.24
N GLN A 291 -29.69 25.63 -1.07
CA GLN A 291 -28.66 26.61 -0.72
C GLN A 291 -28.03 26.29 0.64
N GLN A 292 -28.84 25.95 1.66
CA GLN A 292 -28.33 25.58 2.98
C GLN A 292 -27.44 24.33 2.94
N VAL A 293 -27.78 23.32 2.14
CA VAL A 293 -26.95 22.11 1.98
C VAL A 293 -25.67 22.39 1.18
N TRP A 294 -25.66 23.41 0.32
CA TRP A 294 -24.49 23.79 -0.48
C TRP A 294 -23.43 24.59 0.29
N THR A 295 -23.84 25.38 1.28
CA THR A 295 -23.01 26.35 2.01
C THR A 295 -22.57 25.85 3.37
#